data_AF-A0A6I3FDI1-F1
#
_entry.id   AF-A0A6I3FDI1-F1
#
_cell.length_a   1.000
_cell.length_b   1.000
_cell.length_c   1.000
_cell.angle_alpha   90.00
_cell.angle_beta   90.00
_cell.angle_gamma   90.00
#
_symmetry.space_group_name_H-M   'P 1'
#
loop_
_entity.id
_entity.type
_entity.pdbx_description
1 polymer ?
#
loop_
_entity_poly.entity_id
_entity_poly.type
_entity_poly.pdbx_seq_one_letter_code
_entity_poly.pdbx_strand_id
1 'polypeptide(L)'
;MSRNKATIIGRVAAGSSLLVGGIGATIVLAPQGSALPPVPTTLTVTNLDDAGIGSLRDAIDTTNSNPGSDTIIFAPGLVGTITLTSAPLVIVDDLNIIGPGVDLLTVSGGGTLPNFLALGYDAIDPENVVISGLTIANGKSIDPLIPFLMGSVLAGGITAANMSLTLTNVVVRDNFSDLTPTEAGGLGGAGVIHIGSGDLDIVDSSIRDNRSSSPTPSGGVVNFGGNISVTNSSITGNISSAGGGLICAAGDLSSSGTILSFDGIVAISDSVISGNVAESGWGGALIYGGEVTVSGSIFDANVVGAGSQYVAGAGGLELAGSRSITISDTRVSGNSAPTVGGLSVTNISAALDAPADFVAVLDRLTITDNIGGPLGGIPDNGSGLLGTVGGLSIRSSAVLGSSTISGNSGVGVDVSGFYSAFNAVDSTPSVASSTPTSSGAFRSLLRSTRKNVASNAPLAPATVSIDHTTIADNTGDGLSSLRMNHAEDFVNSPTPTEPAIAIGHSLLAGNAGQDLATPATVRWSLLQKWPSVAVAESDNNLVGYDPELQPLQIISPTIAVRPILFGSVAWNAGNPDFTPPPETDQRGLPRIVNIIDIGAYEVQEKLVTPAFTG
;
A
#
# COMPACT_ATOMS: atom_id res chain seq x y z
N MET A 1 -15.58 -23.40 -27.51
CA MET A 1 -16.89 -24.07 -27.66
C MET A 1 -17.55 -24.16 -26.29
N SER A 2 -18.61 -23.35 -26.11
CA SER A 2 -19.74 -23.49 -25.17
C SER A 2 -19.52 -24.15 -23.80
N ARG A 3 -19.43 -23.35 -22.73
CA ARG A 3 -19.84 -23.78 -21.38
C ARG A 3 -21.19 -23.13 -21.04
N ASN A 4 -22.21 -23.97 -20.87
CA ASN A 4 -23.55 -23.59 -20.47
C ASN A 4 -23.58 -23.20 -18.98
N LYS A 5 -24.22 -22.06 -18.68
CA LYS A 5 -24.70 -21.64 -17.36
C LYS A 5 -25.96 -22.42 -16.99
N ALA A 6 -26.07 -22.84 -15.74
CA ALA A 6 -27.27 -22.72 -14.90
C ALA A 6 -27.08 -23.52 -13.59
N THR A 7 -27.00 -22.84 -12.45
CA THR A 7 -27.39 -23.43 -11.16
C THR A 7 -27.99 -22.33 -10.30
N ILE A 8 -29.33 -22.28 -10.28
CA ILE A 8 -30.14 -21.47 -9.39
C ILE A 8 -30.24 -22.25 -8.06
N ILE A 9 -29.73 -21.71 -6.96
CA ILE A 9 -29.97 -22.23 -5.62
C ILE A 9 -30.77 -21.19 -4.84
N GLY A 10 -32.10 -21.29 -4.88
CA GLY A 10 -32.97 -20.59 -3.95
C GLY A 10 -32.89 -21.24 -2.56
N ARG A 11 -32.48 -20.47 -1.54
CA ARG A 11 -32.55 -20.88 -0.13
C ARG A 11 -33.93 -20.54 0.42
N VAL A 12 -34.69 -21.55 0.83
CA VAL A 12 -35.89 -21.38 1.68
C VAL A 12 -35.48 -21.54 3.13
N ALA A 13 -35.75 -20.54 3.97
CA ALA A 13 -35.61 -20.62 5.43
C ALA A 13 -36.92 -21.07 6.10
N ALA A 14 -36.78 -21.65 7.29
CA ALA A 14 -37.67 -22.63 7.92
C ALA A 14 -38.98 -22.10 8.54
N GLY A 15 -39.95 -23.02 8.72
CA GLY A 15 -40.89 -22.90 9.83
C GLY A 15 -42.23 -23.65 9.68
N SER A 16 -42.42 -24.66 10.54
CA SER A 16 -43.70 -25.09 11.14
C SER A 16 -44.47 -26.26 10.49
N SER A 17 -44.66 -27.30 11.31
CA SER A 17 -45.58 -28.43 11.13
C SER A 17 -47.01 -28.00 10.81
N LEU A 18 -47.65 -28.70 9.87
CA LEU A 18 -49.08 -29.00 9.94
C LEU A 18 -49.41 -30.27 9.13
N LEU A 19 -49.72 -31.37 9.82
CA LEU A 19 -50.50 -32.47 9.26
C LEU A 19 -51.93 -31.96 9.05
N VAL A 20 -52.42 -31.87 7.80
CA VAL A 20 -53.86 -32.00 7.47
C VAL A 20 -53.99 -32.60 6.05
N GLY A 21 -54.90 -33.56 5.91
CA GLY A 21 -55.22 -34.28 4.68
C GLY A 21 -55.81 -33.41 3.56
N GLY A 22 -55.84 -34.01 2.37
CA GLY A 22 -55.96 -33.29 1.11
C GLY A 22 -57.31 -32.67 0.78
N ILE A 23 -57.24 -31.64 -0.07
CA ILE A 23 -58.19 -31.29 -1.14
C ILE A 23 -57.44 -30.36 -2.11
N GLY A 24 -57.65 -30.55 -3.41
CA GLY A 24 -56.85 -29.94 -4.47
C GLY A 24 -56.87 -28.41 -4.49
N ALA A 25 -55.67 -27.83 -4.58
CA ALA A 25 -55.46 -26.44 -5.00
C ALA A 25 -54.51 -26.45 -6.20
N THR A 26 -55.05 -26.14 -7.37
CA THR A 26 -54.28 -25.86 -8.59
C THR A 26 -53.35 -24.69 -8.32
N ILE A 27 -52.04 -24.95 -8.29
CA ILE A 27 -51.01 -23.91 -8.33
C ILE A 27 -51.05 -23.33 -9.75
N VAL A 28 -51.68 -22.17 -9.90
CA VAL A 28 -51.51 -21.34 -11.10
C VAL A 28 -50.11 -20.74 -11.01
N LEU A 29 -49.15 -21.30 -11.75
CA LEU A 29 -47.92 -20.59 -12.05
C LEU A 29 -48.30 -19.36 -12.89
N ALA A 30 -48.24 -18.17 -12.29
CA ALA A 30 -48.20 -16.95 -13.07
C ALA A 30 -46.99 -17.04 -14.04
N PRO A 31 -47.14 -16.70 -15.32
CA PRO A 31 -46.00 -16.64 -16.22
C PRO A 31 -45.03 -15.60 -15.65
N GLN A 32 -43.82 -16.04 -15.34
CA GLN A 32 -42.67 -15.16 -15.14
C GLN A 32 -42.52 -14.37 -16.43
N GLY A 33 -43.06 -13.15 -16.47
CA GLY A 33 -42.80 -12.23 -17.56
C GLY A 33 -41.31 -12.04 -17.61
N SER A 34 -40.67 -12.41 -18.72
CA SER A 34 -39.30 -12.00 -18.98
C SER A 34 -39.29 -10.48 -19.02
N ALA A 35 -38.81 -9.85 -17.94
CA ALA A 35 -38.54 -8.42 -17.93
C ALA A 35 -37.63 -8.14 -19.13
N LEU A 36 -38.00 -7.15 -19.94
CA LEU A 36 -37.12 -6.64 -20.98
C LEU A 36 -35.77 -6.31 -20.34
N PRO A 37 -34.64 -6.60 -21.00
CA PRO A 37 -33.34 -6.22 -20.47
C PRO A 37 -33.34 -4.71 -20.19
N PRO A 38 -32.77 -4.27 -19.06
CA PRO A 38 -32.71 -2.85 -18.70
C PRO A 38 -32.08 -2.04 -19.84
N VAL A 39 -32.68 -0.89 -20.16
CA VAL A 39 -32.19 0.00 -21.22
C VAL A 39 -31.45 1.15 -20.55
N PRO A 40 -30.12 1.27 -20.75
CA PRO A 40 -29.33 2.39 -20.26
C PRO A 40 -29.92 3.73 -20.70
N THR A 41 -30.02 4.67 -19.76
CA THR A 41 -30.48 6.04 -20.00
C THR A 41 -29.34 7.04 -19.82
N THR A 42 -29.44 8.18 -20.52
CA THR A 42 -28.51 9.29 -20.35
C THR A 42 -29.27 10.52 -19.84
N LEU A 43 -28.87 11.02 -18.67
CA LEU A 43 -29.46 12.17 -18.00
C LEU A 43 -28.49 13.35 -18.05
N THR A 44 -29.02 14.56 -18.24
CA THR A 44 -28.21 15.78 -18.32
C THR A 44 -28.49 16.69 -17.13
N VAL A 45 -27.46 16.99 -16.35
CA VAL A 45 -27.49 18.02 -15.31
C VAL A 45 -27.38 19.40 -15.98
N THR A 46 -28.29 20.31 -15.64
CA THR A 46 -28.46 21.60 -16.33
C THR A 46 -28.26 22.81 -15.42
N ASN A 47 -28.20 22.62 -14.11
CA ASN A 47 -27.98 23.68 -13.13
C ASN A 47 -27.03 23.22 -12.01
N LEU A 48 -26.64 24.16 -11.14
CA LEU A 48 -25.73 23.93 -10.02
C LEU A 48 -26.46 23.76 -8.68
N ASP A 49 -27.79 23.68 -8.71
CA ASP A 49 -28.58 23.61 -7.49
C ASP A 49 -28.40 22.23 -6.82
N ASP A 50 -28.46 22.18 -5.49
CA ASP A 50 -28.36 20.92 -4.72
C ASP A 50 -29.50 19.94 -5.03
N ALA A 51 -30.69 20.48 -5.32
CA ALA A 51 -31.91 19.72 -5.52
C ALA A 51 -32.87 20.44 -6.47
N GLY A 52 -33.87 19.70 -6.94
CA GLY A 52 -34.85 20.17 -7.92
C GLY A 52 -34.48 19.76 -9.35
N ILE A 53 -35.43 19.94 -10.25
CA ILE A 53 -35.33 19.44 -11.63
C ILE A 53 -34.04 19.92 -12.30
N GLY A 54 -33.30 18.99 -12.90
CA GLY A 54 -32.07 19.28 -13.63
C GLY A 54 -30.82 19.45 -12.78
N SER A 55 -30.92 19.22 -11.46
CA SER A 55 -29.76 19.11 -10.55
C SER A 55 -29.07 17.74 -10.68
N LEU A 56 -27.85 17.62 -10.13
CA LEU A 56 -27.16 16.33 -10.04
C LEU A 56 -27.93 15.33 -9.16
N ARG A 57 -28.54 15.80 -8.07
CA ARG A 57 -29.34 14.96 -7.18
C ARG A 57 -30.57 14.39 -7.88
N ASP A 58 -31.30 15.23 -8.61
CA ASP A 58 -32.46 14.80 -9.41
C ASP A 58 -32.09 13.74 -10.45
N ALA A 59 -30.93 13.90 -11.11
CA ALA A 59 -30.41 12.90 -12.04
C ALA A 59 -30.09 11.57 -11.33
N ILE A 60 -29.38 11.60 -10.19
CA ILE A 60 -29.04 10.39 -9.42
C ILE A 60 -30.29 9.68 -8.87
N ASP A 61 -31.26 10.44 -8.35
CA ASP A 61 -32.51 9.86 -7.85
C ASP A 61 -33.31 9.17 -8.98
N THR A 62 -33.21 9.71 -10.20
CA THR A 62 -33.79 9.10 -11.39
C THR A 62 -33.07 7.81 -11.78
N THR A 63 -31.73 7.77 -11.79
CA THR A 63 -30.97 6.56 -12.11
C THR A 63 -31.19 5.46 -11.07
N ASN A 64 -31.20 5.80 -9.78
CA ASN A 64 -31.48 4.84 -8.71
C ASN A 64 -32.87 4.17 -8.85
N SER A 65 -33.80 4.80 -9.57
CA SER A 65 -35.14 4.27 -9.84
C SER A 65 -35.23 3.50 -11.16
N ASN A 66 -34.15 3.44 -11.94
CA ASN A 66 -34.08 2.84 -13.26
C ASN A 66 -32.98 1.76 -13.30
N PRO A 67 -33.34 0.47 -13.19
CA PRO A 67 -32.36 -0.61 -13.15
C PRO A 67 -31.37 -0.58 -14.31
N GLY A 68 -30.08 -0.74 -14.02
CA GLY A 68 -29.00 -0.92 -14.98
C GLY A 68 -28.09 0.29 -15.16
N SER A 69 -27.02 0.10 -15.95
CA SER A 69 -25.93 1.09 -16.05
C SER A 69 -26.32 2.36 -16.80
N ASP A 70 -26.80 3.35 -16.06
CA ASP A 70 -27.16 4.67 -16.56
C ASP A 70 -25.93 5.59 -16.68
N THR A 71 -26.11 6.72 -17.39
CA THR A 71 -25.07 7.74 -17.58
C THR A 71 -25.58 9.13 -17.22
N ILE A 72 -24.82 9.86 -16.40
CA ILE A 72 -25.04 11.27 -16.10
C ILE A 72 -23.97 12.10 -16.81
N ILE A 73 -24.41 13.09 -17.58
CA ILE A 73 -23.58 14.11 -18.22
C ILE A 73 -23.99 15.51 -17.76
N PHE A 74 -23.18 16.52 -18.04
CA PHE A 74 -23.47 17.92 -17.70
C PHE A 74 -23.69 18.75 -18.96
N ALA A 75 -24.61 19.72 -18.88
CA ALA A 75 -24.93 20.62 -19.98
C ALA A 75 -23.66 21.39 -20.44
N PRO A 76 -23.48 21.61 -21.75
CA PRO A 76 -22.35 22.36 -22.24
C PRO A 76 -22.21 23.74 -21.58
N GLY A 77 -21.03 24.03 -21.04
CA GLY A 77 -20.74 25.30 -20.36
C GLY A 77 -21.18 25.39 -18.91
N LEU A 78 -21.74 24.32 -18.33
CA LEU A 78 -22.04 24.27 -16.89
C LEU A 78 -20.73 24.20 -16.09
N VAL A 79 -20.38 25.30 -15.43
CA VAL A 79 -19.16 25.47 -14.64
C VAL A 79 -19.50 26.06 -13.28
N GLY A 80 -18.78 25.66 -12.23
CA GLY A 80 -18.96 26.20 -10.88
C GLY A 80 -18.96 25.13 -9.79
N THR A 81 -19.76 25.35 -8.75
CA THR A 81 -19.82 24.46 -7.59
C THR A 81 -21.27 24.07 -7.29
N ILE A 82 -21.52 22.77 -7.23
CA ILE A 82 -22.74 22.20 -6.65
C ILE A 82 -22.47 22.03 -5.15
N THR A 83 -23.10 22.87 -4.32
CA THR A 83 -22.92 22.80 -2.86
C THR A 83 -24.07 22.02 -2.24
N LEU A 84 -23.76 20.90 -1.58
CA LEU A 84 -24.76 20.09 -0.92
C LEU A 84 -25.24 20.77 0.36
N THR A 85 -26.56 20.81 0.56
CA THR A 85 -27.20 21.47 1.70
C THR A 85 -28.19 20.58 2.45
N SER A 86 -28.64 19.50 1.81
CA SER A 86 -29.69 18.63 2.32
C SER A 86 -29.16 17.30 2.85
N ALA A 87 -28.50 16.51 2.00
CA ALA A 87 -27.96 15.18 2.31
C ALA A 87 -26.77 14.84 1.39
N PRO A 88 -26.00 13.77 1.67
CA PRO A 88 -25.07 13.20 0.68
C PRO A 88 -25.78 12.79 -0.61
N LEU A 89 -25.02 12.65 -1.71
CA LEU A 89 -25.50 12.03 -2.95
C LEU A 89 -25.39 10.51 -2.80
N VAL A 90 -26.53 9.82 -2.82
CA VAL A 90 -26.60 8.37 -2.60
C VAL A 90 -26.76 7.64 -3.94
N ILE A 91 -25.90 6.68 -4.24
CA ILE A 91 -25.93 5.85 -5.45
C ILE A 91 -26.15 4.39 -5.01
N VAL A 92 -27.10 3.69 -5.62
CA VAL A 92 -27.47 2.30 -5.25
C VAL A 92 -27.67 1.38 -6.47
N ASP A 93 -27.13 1.79 -7.61
CA ASP A 93 -27.14 1.01 -8.85
C ASP A 93 -25.90 1.36 -9.70
N ASP A 94 -25.68 0.61 -10.77
CA ASP A 94 -24.65 0.88 -11.78
C ASP A 94 -24.79 2.31 -12.33
N LEU A 95 -23.72 3.11 -12.26
CA LEU A 95 -23.78 4.51 -12.68
C LEU A 95 -22.46 5.03 -13.24
N ASN A 96 -22.55 5.67 -14.40
CA ASN A 96 -21.44 6.42 -15.00
C ASN A 96 -21.68 7.93 -14.87
N ILE A 97 -20.81 8.65 -14.18
CA ILE A 97 -20.83 10.11 -14.09
C ILE A 97 -19.66 10.69 -14.89
N ILE A 98 -19.99 11.47 -15.92
CA ILE A 98 -19.01 12.10 -16.81
C ILE A 98 -19.06 13.61 -16.62
N GLY A 99 -18.16 14.11 -15.77
CA GLY A 99 -17.98 15.53 -15.48
C GLY A 99 -17.39 16.31 -16.66
N PRO A 100 -17.58 17.64 -16.69
CA PRO A 100 -17.06 18.50 -17.76
C PRO A 100 -15.53 18.69 -17.68
N GLY A 101 -14.90 18.35 -16.55
CA GLY A 101 -13.48 18.54 -16.26
C GLY A 101 -13.24 18.98 -14.82
N VAL A 102 -12.15 18.51 -14.21
CA VAL A 102 -11.83 18.77 -12.79
C VAL A 102 -11.71 20.25 -12.44
N ASP A 103 -11.27 21.08 -13.38
CA ASP A 103 -11.15 22.54 -13.23
C ASP A 103 -12.48 23.29 -13.44
N LEU A 104 -13.50 22.60 -13.95
CA LEU A 104 -14.76 23.23 -14.36
C LEU A 104 -15.89 23.02 -13.35
N LEU A 105 -15.98 21.84 -12.75
CA LEU A 105 -17.08 21.52 -11.85
C LEU A 105 -16.61 20.86 -10.55
N THR A 106 -17.03 21.46 -9.44
CA THR A 106 -16.85 20.92 -8.09
C THR A 106 -18.18 20.47 -7.49
N VAL A 107 -18.23 19.26 -6.97
CA VAL A 107 -19.27 18.82 -6.02
C VAL A 107 -18.70 19.03 -4.62
N SER A 108 -19.38 19.84 -3.81
CA SER A 108 -18.89 20.29 -2.51
C SER A 108 -19.84 19.91 -1.37
N GLY A 109 -19.35 19.24 -0.33
CA GLY A 109 -20.13 18.93 0.87
C GLY A 109 -20.31 20.13 1.82
N GLY A 110 -19.83 21.32 1.43
CA GLY A 110 -20.02 22.57 2.17
C GLY A 110 -19.31 22.62 3.53
N GLY A 111 -18.43 21.67 3.83
CA GLY A 111 -17.77 21.49 5.12
C GLY A 111 -18.69 20.87 6.19
N THR A 112 -19.87 20.40 5.82
CA THR A 112 -20.91 19.94 6.75
C THR A 112 -21.47 18.56 6.44
N LEU A 113 -21.41 18.14 5.17
CA LEU A 113 -21.97 16.88 4.70
C LEU A 113 -20.91 16.06 3.97
N PRO A 114 -20.98 14.71 4.02
CA PRO A 114 -20.30 13.87 3.06
C PRO A 114 -20.74 14.17 1.62
N ASN A 115 -19.86 14.01 0.63
CA ASN A 115 -20.24 14.24 -0.77
C ASN A 115 -21.01 13.06 -1.37
N PHE A 116 -20.37 11.89 -1.46
CA PHE A 116 -20.91 10.71 -2.14
C PHE A 116 -20.96 9.50 -1.22
N LEU A 117 -22.07 8.77 -1.31
CA LEU A 117 -22.30 7.49 -0.65
C LEU A 117 -22.83 6.49 -1.68
N ALA A 118 -21.94 5.64 -2.18
CA ALA A 118 -22.25 4.62 -3.18
C ALA A 118 -22.36 3.26 -2.46
N LEU A 119 -23.52 2.61 -2.54
CA LEU A 119 -23.88 1.46 -1.70
C LEU A 119 -24.44 0.32 -2.56
N GLY A 120 -23.61 -0.68 -2.81
CA GLY A 120 -24.04 -1.95 -3.39
C GLY A 120 -24.79 -2.80 -2.36
N TYR A 121 -25.85 -3.46 -2.82
CA TYR A 121 -26.68 -4.31 -1.96
C TYR A 121 -26.27 -5.79 -1.98
N ASP A 122 -25.63 -6.27 -3.05
CA ASP A 122 -25.20 -7.67 -3.20
C ASP A 122 -23.66 -7.79 -3.16
N ALA A 123 -23.16 -8.70 -2.32
CA ALA A 123 -21.73 -8.98 -2.21
C ALA A 123 -21.23 -9.97 -3.28
N ILE A 124 -22.14 -10.67 -3.98
CA ILE A 124 -21.81 -11.75 -4.92
C ILE A 124 -21.55 -11.21 -6.34
N ASP A 125 -22.29 -10.20 -6.77
CA ASP A 125 -22.11 -9.49 -8.05
C ASP A 125 -22.11 -7.96 -7.75
N PRO A 126 -20.94 -7.34 -7.52
CA PRO A 126 -20.88 -5.94 -7.14
C PRO A 126 -21.35 -5.03 -8.28
N GLU A 127 -22.18 -4.03 -7.94
CA GLU A 127 -22.53 -2.91 -8.83
C GLU A 127 -21.28 -2.08 -9.18
N ASN A 128 -21.33 -1.31 -10.26
CA ASN A 128 -20.19 -0.55 -10.76
C ASN A 128 -20.49 0.94 -10.88
N VAL A 129 -19.72 1.76 -10.16
CA VAL A 129 -19.77 3.22 -10.25
C VAL A 129 -18.48 3.76 -10.87
N VAL A 130 -18.62 4.51 -11.95
CA VAL A 130 -17.53 5.22 -12.61
C VAL A 130 -17.74 6.71 -12.45
N ILE A 131 -16.78 7.41 -11.87
CA ILE A 131 -16.78 8.87 -11.74
C ILE A 131 -15.59 9.42 -12.52
N SER A 132 -15.85 10.40 -13.39
CA SER A 132 -14.80 11.04 -14.16
C SER A 132 -14.97 12.54 -14.28
N GLY A 133 -13.86 13.27 -14.40
CA GLY A 133 -13.86 14.69 -14.77
C GLY A 133 -14.52 15.62 -13.75
N LEU A 134 -14.50 15.28 -12.46
CA LEU A 134 -15.08 16.08 -11.37
C LEU A 134 -14.05 16.39 -10.28
N THR A 135 -14.18 17.55 -9.65
CA THR A 135 -13.61 17.81 -8.33
C THR A 135 -14.64 17.46 -7.25
N ILE A 136 -14.25 16.69 -6.24
CA ILE A 136 -15.04 16.31 -5.06
C ILE A 136 -14.34 16.87 -3.84
N ALA A 137 -14.96 17.86 -3.20
CA ALA A 137 -14.28 18.63 -2.19
C ALA A 137 -15.11 19.02 -0.97
N ASN A 138 -14.42 19.45 0.08
CA ASN A 138 -14.99 20.05 1.29
C ASN A 138 -16.10 19.19 1.91
N GLY A 139 -16.05 17.88 1.75
CA GLY A 139 -16.93 16.97 2.44
C GLY A 139 -16.57 16.85 3.90
N LYS A 140 -17.56 16.74 4.78
CA LYS A 140 -17.31 16.48 6.21
C LYS A 140 -18.09 15.28 6.71
N SER A 141 -17.38 14.26 7.13
CA SER A 141 -17.95 13.15 7.90
C SER A 141 -18.06 13.56 9.37
N ILE A 142 -19.28 13.48 9.94
CA ILE A 142 -19.57 13.70 11.36
C ILE A 142 -20.42 12.55 11.93
N ASP A 143 -20.23 12.25 13.21
CA ASP A 143 -20.82 11.10 13.91
C ASP A 143 -22.34 11.27 14.15
N PRO A 144 -23.15 10.21 13.99
CA PRO A 144 -23.60 9.69 12.72
C PRO A 144 -24.86 10.43 12.23
N LEU A 145 -24.74 11.18 11.12
CA LEU A 145 -25.88 11.79 10.40
C LEU A 145 -26.76 10.77 9.65
N ILE A 146 -26.35 9.49 9.57
CA ILE A 146 -27.11 8.43 8.87
C ILE A 146 -27.26 7.17 9.74
N PRO A 147 -28.44 7.01 10.40
CA PRO A 147 -28.77 5.81 11.18
C PRO A 147 -28.85 4.51 10.38
N PHE A 148 -28.84 4.58 9.04
CA PHE A 148 -29.00 3.45 8.14
C PHE A 148 -27.74 2.61 7.93
N LEU A 149 -26.54 3.19 8.13
CA LEU A 149 -25.30 2.44 8.00
C LEU A 149 -24.93 1.87 9.37
N MET A 150 -25.24 0.58 9.59
CA MET A 150 -24.92 -0.13 10.82
C MET A 150 -23.39 -0.18 11.04
N GLY A 151 -22.86 0.81 11.78
CA GLY A 151 -21.44 0.91 12.12
C GLY A 151 -20.69 1.94 11.28
N SER A 152 -20.84 3.23 11.60
CA SER A 152 -19.96 4.39 11.38
C SER A 152 -18.78 4.28 10.38
N VAL A 153 -18.99 3.88 9.12
CA VAL A 153 -17.97 3.97 8.05
C VAL A 153 -18.33 5.07 7.07
N LEU A 154 -17.70 6.24 7.19
CA LEU A 154 -17.99 7.38 6.32
C LEU A 154 -16.77 8.22 6.02
N ALA A 155 -16.53 8.39 4.72
CA ALA A 155 -15.62 9.39 4.19
C ALA A 155 -16.24 10.78 4.19
N GLY A 156 -15.43 11.83 4.31
CA GLY A 156 -15.86 13.18 3.93
C GLY A 156 -16.15 13.24 2.43
N GLY A 157 -15.24 12.72 1.60
CA GLY A 157 -15.37 12.70 0.15
C GLY A 157 -16.30 11.59 -0.34
N ILE A 158 -15.74 10.41 -0.58
CA ILE A 158 -16.45 9.28 -1.22
C ILE A 158 -16.42 8.06 -0.32
N THR A 159 -17.59 7.51 -0.03
CA THR A 159 -17.72 6.18 0.56
C THR A 159 -18.34 5.25 -0.47
N ALA A 160 -17.66 4.15 -0.80
CA ALA A 160 -18.16 3.07 -1.64
C ALA A 160 -18.17 1.76 -0.84
N ALA A 161 -19.30 1.06 -0.81
CA ALA A 161 -19.45 -0.18 -0.06
C ALA A 161 -20.10 -1.27 -0.91
N ASN A 162 -19.49 -2.47 -0.96
CA ASN A 162 -19.92 -3.65 -1.71
C ASN A 162 -20.17 -3.39 -3.21
N MET A 163 -19.40 -2.48 -3.81
CA MET A 163 -19.53 -2.13 -5.21
C MET A 163 -18.17 -1.73 -5.76
N SER A 164 -17.93 -1.92 -7.04
CA SER A 164 -16.72 -1.42 -7.68
C SER A 164 -16.79 0.09 -7.88
N LEU A 165 -15.68 0.77 -7.60
CA LEU A 165 -15.52 2.21 -7.78
C LEU A 165 -14.33 2.48 -8.71
N THR A 166 -14.59 3.13 -9.84
CA THR A 166 -13.56 3.65 -10.73
C THR A 166 -13.53 5.17 -10.67
N LEU A 167 -12.38 5.74 -10.37
CA LEU A 167 -12.11 7.18 -10.41
C LEU A 167 -11.13 7.48 -11.56
N THR A 168 -11.58 8.20 -12.59
CA THR A 168 -10.77 8.54 -13.76
C THR A 168 -10.69 10.04 -13.95
N ASN A 169 -9.50 10.64 -13.88
CA ASN A 169 -9.35 12.10 -13.97
C ASN A 169 -10.28 12.82 -12.98
N VAL A 170 -10.16 12.46 -11.70
CA VAL A 170 -10.93 13.03 -10.58
C VAL A 170 -9.98 13.69 -9.60
N VAL A 171 -10.43 14.77 -8.97
CA VAL A 171 -9.75 15.38 -7.83
C VAL A 171 -10.59 15.21 -6.56
N VAL A 172 -10.09 14.47 -5.57
CA VAL A 172 -10.70 14.34 -4.24
C VAL A 172 -9.88 15.15 -3.24
N ARG A 173 -10.38 16.30 -2.78
CA ARG A 173 -9.58 17.23 -1.98
C ARG A 173 -10.27 17.91 -0.83
N ASP A 174 -9.50 18.33 0.16
CA ASP A 174 -9.97 19.16 1.27
C ASP A 174 -11.17 18.55 2.02
N ASN A 175 -11.32 17.23 1.94
CA ASN A 175 -12.37 16.53 2.66
C ASN A 175 -11.89 16.24 4.08
N PHE A 176 -12.83 16.17 5.01
CA PHE A 176 -12.54 16.10 6.43
C PHE A 176 -13.36 15.01 7.12
N SER A 177 -12.74 14.31 8.06
CA SER A 177 -13.43 13.43 9.00
C SER A 177 -13.20 13.92 10.41
N ASP A 178 -14.29 14.22 11.11
CA ASP A 178 -14.28 14.70 12.50
C ASP A 178 -14.87 13.66 13.46
N LEU A 179 -14.81 12.39 13.08
CA LEU A 179 -15.33 11.31 13.92
C LEU A 179 -14.48 11.24 15.19
N THR A 180 -15.00 11.85 16.26
CA THR A 180 -14.49 11.61 17.60
C THR A 180 -14.74 10.16 17.96
N PRO A 181 -13.81 9.47 18.65
CA PRO A 181 -14.03 8.10 19.09
C PRO A 181 -15.19 8.05 20.09
N THR A 182 -16.41 7.85 19.59
CA THR A 182 -17.45 7.22 20.39
C THR A 182 -17.08 5.74 20.51
N GLU A 183 -17.49 5.10 21.60
CA GLU A 183 -17.20 3.69 21.90
C GLU A 183 -17.63 2.72 20.78
N ALA A 184 -18.34 3.21 19.76
CA ALA A 184 -18.88 2.48 18.61
C ALA A 184 -17.87 2.14 17.48
N GLY A 185 -16.61 2.59 17.54
CA GLY A 185 -15.55 2.02 16.69
C GLY A 185 -15.69 2.23 15.17
N GLY A 186 -16.18 3.38 14.72
CA GLY A 186 -16.29 3.69 13.28
C GLY A 186 -14.97 3.71 12.50
N LEU A 187 -15.04 3.42 11.20
CA LEU A 187 -13.96 3.67 10.25
C LEU A 187 -14.15 5.09 9.67
N GLY A 188 -13.42 6.06 10.20
CA GLY A 188 -13.38 7.41 9.65
C GLY A 188 -12.30 7.52 8.58
N GLY A 189 -12.66 8.02 7.41
CA GLY A 189 -11.71 8.39 6.36
C GLY A 189 -12.06 9.77 5.85
N ALA A 190 -11.10 10.50 5.28
CA ALA A 190 -11.39 11.85 4.80
C ALA A 190 -11.61 11.87 3.28
N GLY A 191 -10.67 11.33 2.49
CA GLY A 191 -10.78 11.26 1.04
C GLY A 191 -11.74 10.17 0.55
N VAL A 192 -11.21 8.97 0.34
CA VAL A 192 -11.95 7.82 -0.23
C VAL A 192 -11.93 6.65 0.75
N ILE A 193 -13.10 6.09 1.02
CA ILE A 193 -13.24 4.78 1.68
C ILE A 193 -13.95 3.84 0.72
N HIS A 194 -13.30 2.72 0.43
CA HIS A 194 -13.86 1.61 -0.32
C HIS A 194 -13.83 0.35 0.55
N ILE A 195 -14.97 -0.31 0.70
CA ILE A 195 -15.12 -1.51 1.53
C ILE A 195 -15.96 -2.59 0.83
N GLY A 196 -15.69 -3.86 1.11
CA GLY A 196 -16.46 -4.98 0.56
C GLY A 196 -15.79 -5.63 -0.65
N SER A 197 -16.53 -6.44 -1.40
CA SER A 197 -16.00 -7.32 -2.46
C SER A 197 -15.77 -6.65 -3.82
N GLY A 198 -16.23 -5.41 -4.03
CA GLY A 198 -15.98 -4.66 -5.26
C GLY A 198 -14.52 -4.26 -5.44
N ASP A 199 -14.12 -3.81 -6.63
CA ASP A 199 -12.75 -3.36 -6.90
C ASP A 199 -12.64 -1.83 -6.85
N LEU A 200 -11.48 -1.32 -6.42
CA LEU A 200 -11.16 0.12 -6.45
C LEU A 200 -10.09 0.41 -7.50
N ASP A 201 -10.46 1.17 -8.53
CA ASP A 201 -9.54 1.65 -9.56
C ASP A 201 -9.38 3.16 -9.50
N ILE A 202 -8.14 3.64 -9.35
CA ILE A 202 -7.79 5.07 -9.32
C ILE A 202 -6.83 5.34 -10.48
N VAL A 203 -7.29 6.09 -11.49
CA VAL A 203 -6.57 6.34 -12.74
C VAL A 203 -6.53 7.84 -13.03
N ASP A 204 -5.36 8.37 -13.39
CA ASP A 204 -5.16 9.78 -13.75
C ASP A 204 -5.71 10.77 -12.71
N SER A 205 -5.74 10.38 -11.43
CA SER A 205 -6.51 11.08 -10.39
C SER A 205 -5.62 11.66 -9.29
N SER A 206 -6.15 12.65 -8.56
CA SER A 206 -5.46 13.29 -7.45
C SER A 206 -6.30 13.25 -6.18
N ILE A 207 -5.78 12.62 -5.13
CA ILE A 207 -6.40 12.50 -3.82
C ILE A 207 -5.51 13.24 -2.83
N ARG A 208 -5.90 14.47 -2.47
CA ARG A 208 -4.99 15.37 -1.77
C ARG A 208 -5.60 16.22 -0.68
N ASP A 209 -4.77 16.62 0.28
CA ASP A 209 -5.15 17.57 1.34
C ASP A 209 -6.39 17.13 2.14
N ASN A 210 -6.68 15.82 2.18
CA ASN A 210 -7.78 15.28 2.96
C ASN A 210 -7.30 14.99 4.38
N ARG A 211 -8.13 15.30 5.37
CA ARG A 211 -7.73 15.24 6.78
C ARG A 211 -8.73 14.47 7.65
N SER A 212 -8.23 13.49 8.41
CA SER A 212 -9.02 12.77 9.41
C SER A 212 -8.48 13.07 10.81
N SER A 213 -9.32 13.54 11.73
CA SER A 213 -9.00 13.62 13.16
C SER A 213 -9.34 12.33 13.92
N SER A 214 -9.93 11.34 13.24
CA SER A 214 -10.27 10.04 13.82
C SER A 214 -9.01 9.21 14.11
N PRO A 215 -9.00 8.40 15.18
CA PRO A 215 -7.96 7.39 15.41
C PRO A 215 -7.98 6.20 14.42
N THR A 216 -8.78 6.27 13.34
CA THR A 216 -8.92 5.25 12.27
C THR A 216 -8.88 5.88 10.86
N PRO A 217 -8.77 5.10 9.76
CA PRO A 217 -7.52 4.50 9.26
C PRO A 217 -6.70 5.46 8.39
N SER A 218 -7.30 6.31 7.54
CA SER A 218 -6.53 7.12 6.58
C SER A 218 -7.08 8.51 6.29
N GLY A 219 -6.18 9.45 5.99
CA GLY A 219 -6.51 10.76 5.43
C GLY A 219 -6.85 10.65 3.95
N GLY A 220 -6.04 9.92 3.18
CA GLY A 220 -6.21 9.77 1.73
C GLY A 220 -7.22 8.70 1.34
N VAL A 221 -6.74 7.46 1.21
CA VAL A 221 -7.50 6.32 0.69
C VAL A 221 -7.51 5.17 1.69
N VAL A 222 -8.66 4.55 1.85
CA VAL A 222 -8.85 3.27 2.52
C VAL A 222 -9.48 2.29 1.55
N ASN A 223 -8.87 1.12 1.36
CA ASN A 223 -9.45 -0.02 0.68
C ASN A 223 -9.50 -1.23 1.61
N PHE A 224 -10.68 -1.69 2.01
CA PHE A 224 -10.87 -2.91 2.79
C PHE A 224 -11.77 -3.91 2.07
N GLY A 225 -11.13 -4.79 1.35
CA GLY A 225 -11.76 -5.80 0.51
C GLY A 225 -11.46 -5.57 -0.97
N GLY A 226 -11.80 -6.54 -1.81
CA GLY A 226 -11.59 -6.50 -3.26
C GLY A 226 -10.14 -6.25 -3.68
N ASN A 227 -9.93 -5.96 -4.96
CA ASN A 227 -8.64 -5.54 -5.50
C ASN A 227 -8.52 -4.01 -5.48
N ILE A 228 -7.28 -3.52 -5.55
CA ILE A 228 -7.02 -2.09 -5.79
C ILE A 228 -5.97 -1.89 -6.88
N SER A 229 -6.24 -0.95 -7.79
CA SER A 229 -5.25 -0.41 -8.71
C SER A 229 -5.11 1.10 -8.55
N VAL A 230 -3.87 1.59 -8.55
CA VAL A 230 -3.55 3.03 -8.55
C VAL A 230 -2.54 3.30 -9.66
N THR A 231 -2.99 3.96 -10.72
CA THR A 231 -2.21 4.15 -11.95
C THR A 231 -2.13 5.64 -12.32
N ASN A 232 -0.92 6.11 -12.64
CA ASN A 232 -0.67 7.49 -13.06
C ASN A 232 -1.37 8.54 -12.17
N SER A 233 -1.35 8.30 -10.86
CA SER A 233 -2.16 9.04 -9.89
C SER A 233 -1.32 9.61 -8.75
N SER A 234 -1.91 10.54 -8.00
CA SER A 234 -1.26 11.17 -6.85
C SER A 234 -2.10 11.06 -5.58
N ILE A 235 -1.48 10.62 -4.48
CA ILE A 235 -2.05 10.61 -3.13
C ILE A 235 -1.14 11.47 -2.25
N THR A 236 -1.51 12.74 -2.02
CA THR A 236 -0.56 13.74 -1.51
C THR A 236 -1.10 14.65 -0.41
N GLY A 237 -0.25 15.04 0.54
CA GLY A 237 -0.62 16.02 1.56
C GLY A 237 -1.76 15.58 2.49
N ASN A 238 -2.12 14.29 2.50
CA ASN A 238 -3.22 13.80 3.32
C ASN A 238 -2.75 13.57 4.76
N ILE A 239 -3.62 13.85 5.72
CA ILE A 239 -3.28 13.87 7.14
C ILE A 239 -4.25 12.98 7.92
N SER A 240 -3.78 12.05 8.74
CA SER A 240 -4.62 11.42 9.76
C SER A 240 -3.90 11.03 11.03
N SER A 241 -4.63 10.46 11.99
CA SER A 241 -4.01 9.94 13.21
C SER A 241 -3.31 8.58 13.00
N ALA A 242 -3.71 7.75 12.02
CA ALA A 242 -3.23 6.37 11.85
C ALA A 242 -2.59 6.04 10.48
N GLY A 243 -2.94 6.76 9.42
CA GLY A 243 -2.50 6.52 8.04
C GLY A 243 -2.56 7.78 7.20
N GLY A 244 -1.43 8.29 6.72
CA GLY A 244 -1.43 9.54 5.96
C GLY A 244 -2.06 9.33 4.59
N GLY A 245 -1.44 8.49 3.77
CA GLY A 245 -1.79 8.30 2.36
C GLY A 245 -2.78 7.15 2.11
N LEU A 246 -2.27 5.95 1.85
CA LEU A 246 -3.04 4.78 1.44
C LEU A 246 -3.02 3.69 2.51
N ILE A 247 -4.18 3.21 2.94
CA ILE A 247 -4.29 1.96 3.69
C ILE A 247 -5.10 0.96 2.88
N CYS A 248 -4.52 -0.20 2.65
CA CYS A 248 -5.14 -1.28 1.90
C CYS A 248 -5.07 -2.61 2.65
N ALA A 249 -6.21 -3.30 2.71
CA ALA A 249 -6.30 -4.73 2.94
C ALA A 249 -7.19 -5.36 1.87
N ALA A 250 -6.55 -5.83 0.80
CA ALA A 250 -7.19 -6.42 -0.37
C ALA A 250 -7.51 -7.91 -0.14
N GLY A 251 -8.70 -8.35 -0.54
CA GLY A 251 -9.17 -9.73 -0.40
C GLY A 251 -10.62 -9.87 0.08
N ASP A 252 -11.11 -11.10 0.29
CA ASP A 252 -12.49 -11.30 0.76
C ASP A 252 -12.63 -11.00 2.26
N LEU A 253 -13.32 -9.90 2.58
CA LEU A 253 -13.69 -9.51 3.93
C LEU A 253 -15.03 -10.15 4.35
N SER A 254 -15.26 -11.43 4.03
CA SER A 254 -16.54 -12.09 4.30
C SER A 254 -16.92 -12.00 5.78
N SER A 255 -18.21 -11.78 6.03
CA SER A 255 -18.86 -11.52 7.33
C SER A 255 -18.76 -12.66 8.37
N SER A 256 -17.86 -13.63 8.20
CA SER A 256 -17.66 -14.74 9.12
C SER A 256 -16.64 -14.44 10.24
N GLY A 257 -16.03 -13.25 10.24
CA GLY A 257 -15.36 -12.66 11.41
C GLY A 257 -14.17 -13.43 11.97
N THR A 258 -13.67 -14.46 11.27
CA THR A 258 -12.62 -15.34 11.81
C THR A 258 -11.44 -15.59 10.87
N ILE A 259 -11.53 -15.20 9.59
CA ILE A 259 -10.40 -15.28 8.64
C ILE A 259 -10.40 -14.01 7.79
N LEU A 260 -9.42 -13.12 8.02
CA LEU A 260 -9.04 -12.12 7.03
C LEU A 260 -8.24 -12.86 5.96
N SER A 261 -8.82 -13.08 4.78
CA SER A 261 -8.04 -13.53 3.63
C SER A 261 -7.43 -12.31 2.96
N PHE A 262 -6.10 -12.20 2.95
CA PHE A 262 -5.38 -11.19 2.19
C PHE A 262 -4.96 -11.80 0.85
N ASP A 263 -5.95 -12.14 0.03
CA ASP A 263 -5.77 -12.79 -1.27
C ASP A 263 -5.97 -11.84 -2.46
N GLY A 264 -6.44 -10.62 -2.22
CA GLY A 264 -6.68 -9.62 -3.26
C GLY A 264 -5.39 -9.13 -3.93
N ILE A 265 -5.54 -8.55 -5.12
CA ILE A 265 -4.45 -7.99 -5.90
C ILE A 265 -4.30 -6.51 -5.57
N VAL A 266 -3.06 -6.08 -5.37
CA VAL A 266 -2.70 -4.67 -5.20
C VAL A 266 -1.69 -4.29 -6.27
N ALA A 267 -2.06 -3.33 -7.11
CA ALA A 267 -1.19 -2.79 -8.15
C ALA A 267 -1.04 -1.27 -8.00
N ILE A 268 0.20 -0.78 -7.88
CA ILE A 268 0.51 0.65 -7.88
C ILE A 268 1.56 0.90 -8.96
N SER A 269 1.23 1.70 -9.96
CA SER A 269 2.13 2.00 -11.06
C SER A 269 2.15 3.48 -11.41
N ASP A 270 3.34 3.99 -11.73
CA ASP A 270 3.57 5.34 -12.22
C ASP A 270 2.91 6.43 -11.33
N SER A 271 2.87 6.18 -10.02
CA SER A 271 2.08 6.99 -9.09
C SER A 271 2.96 7.64 -8.01
N VAL A 272 2.46 8.73 -7.45
CA VAL A 272 3.15 9.52 -6.42
C VAL A 272 2.37 9.52 -5.12
N ILE A 273 2.96 8.96 -4.06
CA ILE A 273 2.44 8.97 -2.70
C ILE A 273 3.38 9.84 -1.87
N SER A 274 3.03 11.11 -1.64
CA SER A 274 3.99 12.05 -1.05
C SER A 274 3.44 13.07 -0.06
N GLY A 275 4.26 13.46 0.91
CA GLY A 275 3.90 14.51 1.86
C GLY A 275 2.73 14.14 2.77
N ASN A 276 2.39 12.86 2.87
CA ASN A 276 1.30 12.41 3.72
C ASN A 276 1.80 12.26 5.17
N VAL A 277 0.95 12.61 6.12
CA VAL A 277 1.29 12.65 7.54
C VAL A 277 0.33 11.80 8.35
N ALA A 278 0.88 10.90 9.14
CA ALA A 278 0.15 10.18 10.17
C ALA A 278 0.65 10.60 11.56
N GLU A 279 -0.21 10.82 12.55
CA GLU A 279 0.26 11.05 13.93
C GLU A 279 0.87 9.79 14.55
N SER A 280 0.42 8.62 14.10
CA SER A 280 0.86 7.27 14.46
C SER A 280 0.59 6.31 13.28
N GLY A 281 1.15 5.09 13.27
CA GLY A 281 0.92 4.14 12.18
C GLY A 281 1.80 4.40 10.95
N TRP A 282 1.22 4.75 9.79
CA TRP A 282 1.90 4.73 8.49
C TRP A 282 1.80 6.05 7.73
N GLY A 283 2.94 6.62 7.32
CA GLY A 283 2.97 7.91 6.64
C GLY A 283 2.41 7.81 5.22
N GLY A 284 3.12 7.08 4.35
CA GLY A 284 2.82 6.97 2.93
C GLY A 284 1.77 5.90 2.65
N ALA A 285 2.14 4.63 2.76
CA ALA A 285 1.19 3.54 2.53
C ALA A 285 1.40 2.29 3.38
N LEU A 286 0.28 1.66 3.76
CA LEU A 286 0.17 0.31 4.30
C LEU A 286 -0.58 -0.57 3.32
N ILE A 287 0.04 -1.69 2.90
CA ILE A 287 -0.55 -2.57 1.90
C ILE A 287 -0.54 -4.01 2.38
N TYR A 288 -1.73 -4.58 2.46
CA TYR A 288 -1.99 -6.00 2.63
C TYR A 288 -2.65 -6.55 1.37
N GLY A 289 -2.09 -7.63 0.83
CA GLY A 289 -2.63 -8.30 -0.35
C GLY A 289 -2.05 -9.69 -0.57
N GLY A 290 -2.67 -10.42 -1.49
CA GLY A 290 -2.15 -11.70 -1.95
C GLY A 290 -0.97 -11.50 -2.87
N GLU A 291 -1.20 -10.68 -3.88
CA GLU A 291 -0.20 -10.30 -4.88
C GLU A 291 -0.06 -8.79 -4.88
N VAL A 292 1.15 -8.32 -4.59
CA VAL A 292 1.46 -6.90 -4.48
C VAL A 292 2.51 -6.54 -5.52
N THR A 293 2.15 -5.64 -6.44
CA THR A 293 3.06 -5.09 -7.44
C THR A 293 3.14 -3.58 -7.30
N VAL A 294 4.36 -3.06 -7.18
CA VAL A 294 4.66 -1.63 -7.19
C VAL A 294 5.72 -1.34 -8.24
N SER A 295 5.43 -0.46 -9.20
CA SER A 295 6.35 -0.14 -10.28
C SER A 295 6.36 1.35 -10.64
N GLY A 296 7.51 1.87 -11.08
CA GLY A 296 7.59 3.24 -11.62
C GLY A 296 7.12 4.34 -10.66
N SER A 297 7.08 4.07 -9.35
CA SER A 297 6.35 4.89 -8.38
C SER A 297 7.26 5.64 -7.41
N ILE A 298 6.71 6.65 -6.75
CA ILE A 298 7.45 7.53 -5.83
C ILE A 298 6.73 7.57 -4.48
N PHE A 299 7.44 7.25 -3.42
CA PHE A 299 7.03 7.41 -2.02
C PHE A 299 7.95 8.42 -1.35
N ASP A 300 7.52 9.68 -1.24
CA ASP A 300 8.40 10.79 -0.88
C ASP A 300 7.89 11.66 0.26
N ALA A 301 8.77 12.03 1.20
CA ALA A 301 8.46 12.99 2.25
C ALA A 301 7.23 12.64 3.13
N ASN A 302 6.91 11.36 3.27
CA ASN A 302 5.82 10.92 4.13
C ASN A 302 6.30 10.77 5.58
N VAL A 303 5.45 11.13 6.54
CA VAL A 303 5.86 11.29 7.95
C VAL A 303 4.91 10.54 8.89
N VAL A 304 5.48 9.82 9.84
CA VAL A 304 4.80 9.36 11.05
C VAL A 304 5.28 10.21 12.23
N GLY A 305 4.35 10.91 12.88
CA GLY A 305 4.60 11.77 14.02
C GLY A 305 5.06 10.99 15.26
N ALA A 306 5.75 11.70 16.17
CA ALA A 306 6.22 11.13 17.44
C ALA A 306 5.16 11.14 18.56
N GLY A 307 3.92 11.49 18.23
CA GLY A 307 2.88 11.88 19.20
C GLY A 307 2.17 10.72 19.90
N SER A 308 2.51 9.46 19.61
CA SER A 308 1.70 8.34 20.05
C SER A 308 2.52 7.13 20.48
N GLN A 309 2.16 6.62 21.66
CA GLN A 309 2.52 5.33 22.24
C GLN A 309 1.93 4.11 21.46
N TYR A 310 1.24 4.36 20.34
CA TYR A 310 0.67 3.32 19.48
C TYR A 310 1.50 3.14 18.20
N VAL A 311 2.06 1.92 18.02
CA VAL A 311 2.52 1.27 16.78
C VAL A 311 3.16 2.17 15.71
N ALA A 312 4.48 2.16 15.63
CA ALA A 312 5.20 2.83 14.56
C ALA A 312 5.34 1.89 13.35
N GLY A 313 4.60 2.19 12.27
CA GLY A 313 4.75 1.59 10.95
C GLY A 313 5.76 2.35 10.08
N ALA A 314 5.92 1.93 8.81
CA ALA A 314 6.85 2.59 7.91
C ALA A 314 6.43 4.04 7.53
N GLY A 315 7.42 4.92 7.39
CA GLY A 315 7.24 6.28 6.91
C GLY A 315 6.82 6.30 5.45
N GLY A 316 7.58 5.63 4.58
CA GLY A 316 7.32 5.58 3.14
C GLY A 316 6.28 4.52 2.76
N LEU A 317 6.67 3.24 2.84
CA LEU A 317 5.85 2.13 2.37
C LEU A 317 6.04 0.89 3.25
N GLU A 318 4.93 0.30 3.69
CA GLU A 318 4.91 -1.00 4.35
C GLU A 318 4.07 -1.99 3.56
N LEU A 319 4.71 -3.08 3.15
CA LEU A 319 4.09 -4.15 2.36
C LEU A 319 4.01 -5.45 3.16
N ALA A 320 2.86 -6.08 3.04
CA ALA A 320 2.54 -7.35 3.64
C ALA A 320 1.84 -8.25 2.60
N GLY A 321 2.58 -9.21 2.07
CA GLY A 321 2.13 -10.11 1.00
C GLY A 321 1.92 -11.54 1.49
N SER A 322 0.92 -12.23 0.95
CA SER A 322 0.69 -13.67 1.24
C SER A 322 1.13 -14.63 0.13
N ARG A 323 1.18 -14.18 -1.14
CA ARG A 323 1.60 -14.98 -2.31
C ARG A 323 2.82 -14.40 -3.03
N SER A 324 2.84 -13.11 -3.33
CA SER A 324 3.98 -12.44 -3.98
C SER A 324 4.08 -10.96 -3.64
N ILE A 325 5.31 -10.45 -3.64
CA ILE A 325 5.64 -9.01 -3.60
C ILE A 325 6.68 -8.75 -4.68
N THR A 326 6.38 -7.82 -5.57
CA THR A 326 7.31 -7.31 -6.60
C THR A 326 7.36 -5.80 -6.54
N ILE A 327 8.56 -5.23 -6.36
CA ILE A 327 8.80 -3.78 -6.45
C ILE A 327 9.88 -3.53 -7.49
N SER A 328 9.61 -2.64 -8.44
CA SER A 328 10.57 -2.24 -9.47
C SER A 328 10.56 -0.75 -9.74
N ASP A 329 11.68 -0.17 -10.19
CA ASP A 329 11.76 1.21 -10.67
C ASP A 329 11.13 2.24 -9.72
N THR A 330 11.32 2.07 -8.42
CA THR A 330 10.57 2.81 -7.39
C THR A 330 11.52 3.59 -6.50
N ARG A 331 11.19 4.87 -6.25
CA ARG A 331 11.90 5.73 -5.31
C ARG A 331 11.15 5.80 -3.99
N VAL A 332 11.85 5.53 -2.89
CA VAL A 332 11.37 5.72 -1.52
C VAL A 332 12.33 6.67 -0.81
N SER A 333 11.94 7.91 -0.56
CA SER A 333 12.88 8.92 -0.09
C SER A 333 12.32 10.01 0.80
N GLY A 334 13.18 10.59 1.63
CA GLY A 334 12.80 11.71 2.52
C GLY A 334 11.70 11.35 3.53
N ASN A 335 11.34 10.07 3.67
CA ASN A 335 10.27 9.64 4.55
C ASN A 335 10.80 9.52 5.99
N SER A 336 9.94 9.72 6.98
CA SER A 336 10.34 9.71 8.40
C SER A 336 9.37 8.92 9.25
N ALA A 337 9.88 7.99 10.07
CA ALA A 337 9.09 7.31 11.08
C ALA A 337 9.93 6.88 12.28
N PRO A 338 9.31 6.66 13.46
CA PRO A 338 10.04 6.23 14.66
C PRO A 338 10.78 4.88 14.52
N THR A 339 10.33 4.00 13.63
CA THR A 339 10.89 2.64 13.43
C THR A 339 11.58 2.49 12.08
N VAL A 340 10.80 2.48 10.99
CA VAL A 340 11.28 2.29 9.61
C VAL A 340 10.96 3.54 8.79
N GLY A 341 11.96 4.35 8.47
CA GLY A 341 11.75 5.58 7.70
C GLY A 341 11.23 5.30 6.29
N GLY A 342 11.94 4.43 5.55
CA GLY A 342 11.69 4.14 4.14
C GLY A 342 10.69 3.01 3.92
N LEU A 343 11.21 1.81 3.61
CA LEU A 343 10.46 0.67 3.11
C LEU A 343 10.53 -0.52 4.08
N SER A 344 9.39 -1.15 4.37
CA SER A 344 9.29 -2.41 5.10
C SER A 344 8.59 -3.47 4.26
N VAL A 345 9.19 -4.66 4.15
CA VAL A 345 8.68 -5.79 3.36
C VAL A 345 8.51 -7.01 4.26
N THR A 346 7.29 -7.49 4.38
CA THR A 346 6.91 -8.61 5.25
C THR A 346 6.09 -9.63 4.49
N ASN A 347 6.33 -10.91 4.77
CA ASN A 347 5.43 -11.98 4.39
C ASN A 347 4.48 -12.24 5.57
N ILE A 348 3.19 -12.35 5.31
CA ILE A 348 2.14 -12.52 6.33
C ILE A 348 1.39 -13.85 6.25
N SER A 349 1.96 -14.85 5.58
CA SER A 349 1.39 -16.18 5.46
C SER A 349 1.22 -16.84 6.83
N ALA A 350 0.03 -16.72 7.40
CA ALA A 350 -0.38 -17.43 8.61
C ALA A 350 -1.21 -18.69 8.32
N ALA A 351 -1.42 -19.01 7.04
CA ALA A 351 -2.38 -20.01 6.60
C ALA A 351 -1.72 -21.04 5.67
N LEU A 352 -2.26 -22.26 5.71
CA LEU A 352 -1.79 -23.52 5.14
C LEU A 352 -1.50 -23.56 3.61
N ASP A 353 -1.60 -22.43 2.91
CA ASP A 353 -1.60 -22.35 1.43
C ASP A 353 -0.58 -21.35 0.84
N ALA A 354 0.27 -20.71 1.64
CA ALA A 354 1.37 -19.95 1.06
C ALA A 354 2.35 -20.88 0.33
N PRO A 355 2.91 -20.47 -0.81
CA PRO A 355 3.98 -21.22 -1.43
C PRO A 355 5.07 -21.42 -0.39
N ALA A 356 5.57 -22.66 -0.24
CA ALA A 356 6.70 -22.95 0.64
C ALA A 356 7.96 -22.11 0.32
N ASP A 357 7.96 -21.46 -0.85
CA ASP A 357 9.08 -20.76 -1.46
C ASP A 357 8.78 -19.26 -1.73
N PHE A 358 7.97 -18.57 -0.90
CA PHE A 358 7.78 -17.13 -1.07
C PHE A 358 9.12 -16.39 -1.07
N VAL A 359 9.35 -15.54 -2.08
CA VAL A 359 10.49 -14.63 -2.18
C VAL A 359 10.00 -13.29 -2.72
N ALA A 360 10.20 -12.22 -1.97
CA ALA A 360 9.95 -10.87 -2.46
C ALA A 360 11.00 -10.47 -3.50
N VAL A 361 10.58 -9.87 -4.62
CA VAL A 361 11.48 -9.42 -5.69
C VAL A 361 11.55 -7.89 -5.67
N LEU A 362 12.73 -7.36 -5.39
CA LEU A 362 13.01 -5.94 -5.24
C LEU A 362 14.10 -5.56 -6.24
N ASP A 363 13.81 -4.75 -7.25
CA ASP A 363 14.79 -4.42 -8.29
C ASP A 363 14.76 -2.93 -8.65
N ARG A 364 15.93 -2.35 -8.93
CA ARG A 364 16.06 -0.92 -9.31
C ARG A 364 15.37 0.04 -8.35
N LEU A 365 15.56 -0.19 -7.04
CA LEU A 365 15.03 0.68 -6.00
C LEU A 365 15.99 1.81 -5.68
N THR A 366 15.43 3.00 -5.48
CA THR A 366 16.15 4.17 -4.95
C THR A 366 15.64 4.47 -3.55
N ILE A 367 16.38 4.08 -2.52
CA ILE A 367 15.98 4.27 -1.11
C ILE A 367 16.93 5.27 -0.45
N THR A 368 16.51 6.53 -0.35
CA THR A 368 17.44 7.62 -0.02
C THR A 368 16.89 8.64 0.96
N ASP A 369 17.76 9.18 1.81
CA ASP A 369 17.44 10.29 2.74
C ASP A 369 16.24 10.02 3.66
N ASN A 370 15.90 8.75 3.91
CA ASN A 370 14.84 8.39 4.84
C ASN A 370 15.34 8.40 6.29
N ILE A 371 14.48 8.75 7.22
CA ILE A 371 14.80 8.94 8.63
C ILE A 371 14.08 7.88 9.46
N GLY A 372 14.85 6.94 10.02
CA GLY A 372 14.37 6.03 11.06
C GLY A 372 14.75 6.55 12.45
N GLY A 373 13.81 6.52 13.40
CA GLY A 373 14.05 6.88 14.80
C GLY A 373 13.25 8.07 15.29
N PRO A 374 13.27 8.38 16.61
CA PRO A 374 12.57 9.54 17.14
C PRO A 374 13.19 10.84 16.60
N LEU A 375 12.57 11.41 15.56
CA LEU A 375 12.79 12.77 15.05
C LEU A 375 14.26 13.20 14.91
N GLY A 376 15.11 12.38 14.30
CA GLY A 376 16.52 12.75 14.05
C GLY A 376 17.36 12.95 15.32
N GLY A 377 16.86 12.53 16.49
CA GLY A 377 17.62 12.39 17.71
C GLY A 377 18.02 10.92 17.92
N ILE A 378 19.26 10.69 18.36
CA ILE A 378 19.67 9.41 18.92
C ILE A 378 18.65 9.03 20.02
N PRO A 379 17.98 7.87 19.98
CA PRO A 379 17.02 7.49 21.01
C PRO A 379 17.76 7.36 22.35
N ASP A 380 17.46 8.25 23.28
CA ASP A 380 17.97 8.21 24.66
C ASP A 380 16.81 7.96 25.62
N ASN A 381 16.29 6.73 25.60
CA ASN A 381 15.26 6.25 26.54
C ASN A 381 15.77 5.11 27.42
N GLY A 382 17.07 5.07 27.76
CA GLY A 382 17.59 4.17 28.79
C GLY A 382 17.39 2.65 28.57
N SER A 383 16.93 2.24 27.39
CA SER A 383 16.66 0.85 27.01
C SER A 383 17.61 0.38 25.91
N GLY A 384 18.88 0.78 25.98
CA GLY A 384 19.89 0.60 24.93
C GLY A 384 19.65 -0.66 24.09
N LEU A 385 19.49 -0.46 22.76
CA LEU A 385 19.19 -1.43 21.69
C LEU A 385 17.76 -1.36 21.12
N LEU A 386 17.50 -0.37 20.26
CA LEU A 386 16.74 -0.57 19.01
C LEU A 386 17.49 0.19 17.91
N GLY A 387 18.13 -0.52 16.98
CA GLY A 387 18.69 0.12 15.79
C GLY A 387 17.55 0.69 14.95
N THR A 388 17.61 1.97 14.60
CA THR A 388 16.59 2.59 13.76
C THR A 388 16.89 2.27 12.30
N VAL A 389 15.88 1.91 11.51
CA VAL A 389 16.06 1.56 10.09
C VAL A 389 15.59 2.74 9.26
N GLY A 390 16.52 3.49 8.69
CA GLY A 390 16.15 4.56 7.76
C GLY A 390 15.73 3.99 6.42
N GLY A 391 16.52 3.06 5.87
CA GLY A 391 16.32 2.57 4.52
C GLY A 391 15.27 1.47 4.41
N LEU A 392 15.74 0.22 4.31
CA LEU A 392 14.95 -0.96 3.95
C LEU A 392 14.94 -1.99 5.08
N SER A 393 13.77 -2.41 5.53
CA SER A 393 13.56 -3.52 6.48
C SER A 393 12.98 -4.73 5.75
N ILE A 394 13.74 -5.84 5.71
CA ILE A 394 13.34 -7.11 5.10
C ILE A 394 13.00 -8.12 6.21
N ARG A 395 11.72 -8.51 6.28
CA ARG A 395 11.18 -9.44 7.28
C ARG A 395 10.68 -10.74 6.65
N SER A 396 11.23 -11.10 5.49
CA SER A 396 10.90 -12.31 4.71
C SER A 396 12.06 -12.70 3.80
N SER A 397 11.96 -13.81 3.08
CA SER A 397 12.93 -14.10 2.01
C SER A 397 12.78 -13.08 0.88
N ALA A 398 13.90 -12.61 0.34
CA ALA A 398 13.91 -11.55 -0.68
C ALA A 398 15.12 -11.64 -1.61
N VAL A 399 14.94 -11.13 -2.84
CA VAL A 399 16.03 -10.81 -3.76
C VAL A 399 16.03 -9.30 -3.97
N LEU A 400 17.15 -8.65 -3.68
CA LEU A 400 17.38 -7.23 -3.90
C LEU A 400 18.42 -7.07 -5.02
N GLY A 401 17.98 -6.53 -6.15
CA GLY A 401 18.79 -6.34 -7.36
C GLY A 401 18.97 -4.87 -7.71
N SER A 402 20.13 -4.52 -8.31
CA SER A 402 20.31 -3.29 -9.09
C SER A 402 19.88 -2.01 -8.38
N SER A 403 20.06 -1.92 -7.06
CA SER A 403 19.43 -0.87 -6.23
C SER A 403 20.44 0.06 -5.57
N THR A 404 20.04 1.30 -5.29
CA THR A 404 20.83 2.26 -4.51
C THR A 404 20.11 2.58 -3.21
N ILE A 405 20.74 2.25 -2.08
CA ILE A 405 20.27 2.54 -0.73
C ILE A 405 21.29 3.46 -0.06
N SER A 406 21.00 4.76 0.03
CA SER A 406 22.03 5.72 0.45
C SER A 406 21.52 6.93 1.23
N GLY A 407 22.34 7.43 2.16
CA GLY A 407 22.02 8.66 2.89
C GLY A 407 20.90 8.51 3.92
N ASN A 408 20.47 7.27 4.25
CA ASN A 408 19.41 7.06 5.22
C ASN A 408 19.94 7.19 6.65
N SER A 409 19.10 7.67 7.57
CA SER A 409 19.43 7.72 8.99
C SER A 409 19.31 6.35 9.63
N GLY A 410 20.34 5.92 10.37
CA GLY A 410 20.40 4.60 10.96
C GLY A 410 20.78 3.54 9.92
N VAL A 411 20.22 2.35 10.05
CA VAL A 411 20.56 1.21 9.18
C VAL A 411 20.07 1.44 7.75
N GLY A 412 20.94 1.16 6.77
CA GLY A 412 20.60 1.17 5.35
C GLY A 412 19.69 0.01 4.97
N VAL A 413 20.12 -1.22 5.21
CA VAL A 413 19.32 -2.44 5.01
C VAL A 413 19.36 -3.28 6.29
N ASP A 414 18.18 -3.59 6.82
CA ASP A 414 18.02 -4.50 7.95
C ASP A 414 17.33 -5.78 7.49
N VAL A 415 17.92 -6.91 7.84
CA VAL A 415 17.36 -8.25 7.60
C VAL A 415 17.07 -8.88 8.95
N SER A 416 15.92 -8.53 9.53
CA SER A 416 15.56 -9.02 10.86
C SER A 416 14.94 -10.43 10.83
N GLY A 417 14.54 -10.96 9.67
CA GLY A 417 13.77 -12.21 9.63
C GLY A 417 12.44 -12.10 10.40
N PHE A 418 11.69 -13.20 10.50
CA PHE A 418 10.42 -13.25 11.21
C PHE A 418 10.64 -13.18 12.73
N TYR A 419 10.59 -11.97 13.32
CA TYR A 419 10.46 -11.84 14.78
C TYR A 419 9.00 -11.85 15.19
N SER A 420 8.59 -12.97 15.79
CA SER A 420 7.35 -13.13 16.53
C SER A 420 7.36 -12.30 17.81
N ALA A 421 6.19 -11.74 18.13
CA ALA A 421 5.84 -11.00 19.34
C ALA A 421 6.27 -9.52 19.41
N PHE A 422 5.45 -8.66 18.79
CA PHE A 422 5.05 -7.42 19.46
C PHE A 422 3.76 -7.71 20.24
N ASN A 423 3.90 -8.42 21.37
CA ASN A 423 2.79 -8.58 22.31
C ASN A 423 2.59 -7.23 23.02
N ALA A 424 1.77 -6.36 22.44
CA ALA A 424 1.19 -5.31 23.24
C ALA A 424 0.31 -5.98 24.30
N VAL A 425 0.78 -5.95 25.55
CA VAL A 425 -0.01 -6.27 26.74
C VAL A 425 -1.17 -5.28 26.79
N ASP A 426 -2.29 -5.61 26.13
CA ASP A 426 -3.56 -4.99 26.43
C ASP A 426 -4.28 -5.92 27.42
N SER A 427 -4.18 -5.58 28.69
CA SER A 427 -4.73 -6.34 29.82
C SER A 427 -6.25 -6.19 29.97
N THR A 428 -6.97 -5.81 28.92
CA THR A 428 -8.43 -5.69 28.97
C THR A 428 -9.13 -6.86 28.23
N PRO A 429 -9.94 -7.69 28.93
CA PRO A 429 -10.62 -8.82 28.30
C PRO A 429 -11.70 -8.33 27.32
N SER A 430 -11.68 -8.87 26.11
CA SER A 430 -12.67 -8.61 25.06
C SER A 430 -14.07 -9.05 25.48
N VAL A 431 -15.06 -8.16 25.38
CA VAL A 431 -16.45 -8.58 25.22
C VAL A 431 -16.59 -9.07 23.77
N ALA A 432 -16.72 -10.39 23.59
CA ALA A 432 -17.03 -10.99 22.30
C ALA A 432 -18.45 -10.56 21.86
N SER A 433 -18.57 -9.54 21.01
CA SER A 433 -19.83 -9.28 20.32
C SER A 433 -19.90 -10.21 19.10
N SER A 434 -20.97 -11.01 19.02
CA SER A 434 -21.27 -11.98 17.96
C SER A 434 -21.66 -11.34 16.60
N THR A 435 -21.26 -10.10 16.36
CA THR A 435 -21.47 -9.37 15.11
C THR A 435 -20.10 -8.87 14.62
N PRO A 436 -19.63 -9.30 13.42
CA PRO A 436 -18.42 -8.75 12.85
C PRO A 436 -18.70 -7.30 12.46
N THR A 437 -18.17 -6.36 13.23
CA THR A 437 -18.12 -4.95 12.85
C THR A 437 -16.82 -4.70 12.08
N SER A 438 -16.82 -3.75 11.14
CA SER A 438 -15.63 -3.29 10.40
C SER A 438 -14.49 -2.81 11.32
N SER A 439 -14.82 -2.39 12.54
CA SER A 439 -13.88 -2.14 13.65
C SER A 439 -13.10 -3.40 14.08
N GLY A 440 -13.77 -4.56 14.02
CA GLY A 440 -13.19 -5.87 14.24
C GLY A 440 -12.17 -6.21 13.16
N ALA A 441 -12.41 -5.83 11.90
CA ALA A 441 -11.48 -6.05 10.79
C ALA A 441 -10.24 -5.17 10.87
N PHE A 442 -10.35 -3.86 11.13
CA PHE A 442 -9.17 -2.99 11.31
C PHE A 442 -8.39 -3.33 12.59
N ARG A 443 -9.08 -3.60 13.71
CA ARG A 443 -8.40 -4.11 14.93
C ARG A 443 -7.87 -5.52 14.72
N SER A 444 -8.50 -6.34 13.89
CA SER A 444 -8.00 -7.67 13.49
C SER A 444 -6.85 -7.55 12.49
N LEU A 445 -6.77 -6.51 11.66
CA LEU A 445 -5.65 -6.17 10.79
C LEU A 445 -4.47 -5.73 11.66
N LEU A 446 -4.71 -4.79 12.58
CA LEU A 446 -3.75 -4.33 13.57
C LEU A 446 -3.36 -5.41 14.61
N ARG A 447 -4.19 -6.46 14.77
CA ARG A 447 -3.85 -7.66 15.54
C ARG A 447 -3.23 -8.74 14.66
N SER A 448 -3.56 -8.89 13.38
CA SER A 448 -3.04 -9.93 12.49
C SER A 448 -1.64 -9.58 12.03
N THR A 449 -1.37 -8.31 11.70
CA THR A 449 -0.02 -7.69 11.67
C THR A 449 0.86 -8.16 12.83
N ARG A 450 0.28 -8.39 14.03
CA ARG A 450 0.99 -8.79 15.26
C ARG A 450 0.88 -10.28 15.64
N LYS A 451 -0.23 -10.96 15.31
CA LYS A 451 -0.61 -12.32 15.77
C LYS A 451 -0.28 -13.40 14.75
N ASN A 452 -0.27 -13.08 13.45
CA ASN A 452 0.11 -14.02 12.39
C ASN A 452 1.59 -14.41 12.43
N VAL A 453 2.37 -13.78 13.31
CA VAL A 453 3.76 -14.10 13.59
C VAL A 453 3.91 -15.15 14.71
N ALA A 454 2.83 -15.58 15.36
CA ALA A 454 2.87 -16.54 16.47
C ALA A 454 2.57 -18.00 16.05
N SER A 455 3.07 -18.44 14.88
CA SER A 455 3.05 -19.88 14.60
C SER A 455 4.15 -20.57 15.40
N ASN A 456 3.80 -21.55 16.23
CA ASN A 456 4.74 -22.37 17.01
C ASN A 456 5.56 -23.35 16.13
N ALA A 457 5.59 -23.15 14.82
CA ALA A 457 6.34 -23.98 13.88
C ALA A 457 7.69 -23.31 13.61
N PRO A 458 8.82 -24.04 13.63
CA PRO A 458 10.10 -23.50 13.19
C PRO A 458 9.98 -23.12 11.71
N LEU A 459 9.85 -21.83 11.43
CA LEU A 459 9.95 -21.31 10.07
C LEU A 459 11.40 -21.53 9.60
N ALA A 460 11.58 -21.99 8.36
CA ALA A 460 12.90 -22.03 7.75
C ALA A 460 13.52 -20.62 7.79
N PRO A 461 14.85 -20.49 8.00
CA PRO A 461 15.50 -19.18 8.00
C PRO A 461 15.23 -18.46 6.68
N ALA A 462 14.87 -17.18 6.76
CA ALA A 462 14.68 -16.35 5.58
C ALA A 462 15.98 -16.32 4.75
N THR A 463 15.86 -16.41 3.43
CA THR A 463 16.98 -16.30 2.49
C THR A 463 16.94 -14.94 1.83
N VAL A 464 18.03 -14.18 1.93
CA VAL A 464 18.14 -12.86 1.30
C VAL A 464 19.35 -12.83 0.37
N SER A 465 19.10 -12.57 -0.92
CA SER A 465 20.15 -12.31 -1.91
C SER A 465 20.20 -10.82 -2.20
N ILE A 466 21.38 -10.22 -2.14
CA ILE A 466 21.62 -8.83 -2.50
C ILE A 466 22.65 -8.83 -3.63
N ASP A 467 22.23 -8.43 -4.82
CA ASP A 467 23.04 -8.49 -6.02
C ASP A 467 23.07 -7.15 -6.74
N HIS A 468 24.22 -6.78 -7.30
CA HIS A 468 24.39 -5.55 -8.10
C HIS A 468 23.87 -4.29 -7.40
N THR A 469 24.08 -4.17 -6.09
CA THR A 469 23.43 -3.14 -5.27
C THR A 469 24.48 -2.28 -4.59
N THR A 470 24.19 -0.98 -4.46
CA THR A 470 25.04 -0.02 -3.74
C THR A 470 24.35 0.43 -2.45
N ILE A 471 24.96 0.13 -1.30
CA ILE A 471 24.50 0.54 0.03
C ILE A 471 25.54 1.48 0.64
N ALA A 472 25.26 2.78 0.67
CA ALA A 472 26.31 3.75 0.99
C ALA A 472 25.88 4.96 1.81
N ASP A 473 26.81 5.50 2.61
CA ASP A 473 26.64 6.74 3.36
C ASP A 473 25.41 6.77 4.29
N ASN A 474 24.96 5.62 4.80
CA ASN A 474 23.92 5.58 5.84
C ASN A 474 24.52 5.94 7.20
N THR A 475 23.76 6.58 8.09
CA THR A 475 24.31 7.07 9.37
C THR A 475 24.45 5.98 10.44
N GLY A 476 23.99 4.76 10.17
CA GLY A 476 24.22 3.55 10.95
C GLY A 476 24.97 2.50 10.15
N ASP A 477 24.67 1.22 10.37
CA ASP A 477 25.25 0.13 9.59
C ASP A 477 24.71 0.13 8.15
N GLY A 478 25.53 -0.29 7.19
CA GLY A 478 25.09 -0.50 5.81
C GLY A 478 24.08 -1.65 5.74
N LEU A 479 24.53 -2.85 6.14
CA LEU A 479 23.69 -4.04 6.26
C LEU A 479 23.80 -4.64 7.68
N SER A 480 22.65 -4.88 8.32
CA SER A 480 22.58 -5.55 9.62
C SER A 480 21.48 -6.62 9.65
N SER A 481 21.56 -7.51 10.64
CA SER A 481 20.40 -8.28 11.13
C SER A 481 20.17 -7.87 12.58
N LEU A 482 19.44 -6.78 12.79
CA LEU A 482 19.14 -6.33 14.14
C LEU A 482 18.35 -7.42 14.87
N ARG A 483 18.95 -7.99 15.91
CA ARG A 483 18.19 -8.75 16.91
C ARG A 483 17.32 -7.75 17.65
N MET A 484 16.02 -7.75 17.41
CA MET A 484 15.09 -7.02 18.27
C MET A 484 15.09 -7.72 19.64
N ASN A 485 16.05 -7.35 20.49
CA ASN A 485 16.27 -7.95 21.81
C ASN A 485 15.19 -7.48 22.79
N HIS A 486 13.98 -8.02 22.70
CA HIS A 486 13.11 -8.09 23.88
C HIS A 486 13.43 -9.38 24.64
N ALA A 487 14.58 -9.40 25.33
CA ALA A 487 15.03 -10.54 26.15
C ALA A 487 14.01 -10.98 27.23
N GLU A 488 12.98 -10.17 27.50
CA GLU A 488 11.97 -10.42 28.53
C GLU A 488 10.70 -11.12 28.00
N ASP A 489 10.49 -11.19 26.67
CA ASP A 489 9.33 -11.89 26.06
C ASP A 489 9.64 -13.34 25.61
N PHE A 490 10.89 -13.79 25.72
CA PHE A 490 11.38 -15.04 25.12
C PHE A 490 11.56 -16.21 26.09
N VAL A 491 10.66 -16.39 27.06
CA VAL A 491 10.78 -17.54 27.97
C VAL A 491 10.46 -18.88 27.28
N ASN A 492 9.82 -18.89 26.09
CA ASN A 492 9.35 -20.13 25.43
C ASN A 492 9.46 -20.22 23.89
N SER A 493 10.19 -19.33 23.19
CA SER A 493 10.32 -19.40 21.72
C SER A 493 11.60 -20.15 21.30
N PRO A 494 11.58 -21.02 20.27
CA PRO A 494 12.80 -21.60 19.73
C PRO A 494 13.77 -20.49 19.33
N THR A 495 15.06 -20.64 19.65
CA THR A 495 16.11 -19.71 19.26
C THR A 495 16.03 -19.43 17.75
N PRO A 496 15.90 -18.16 17.32
CA PRO A 496 15.78 -17.85 15.91
C PRO A 496 17.03 -18.34 15.16
N THR A 497 16.81 -19.04 14.06
CA THR A 497 17.88 -19.31 13.09
C THR A 497 18.16 -18.01 12.33
N GLU A 498 19.40 -17.52 12.38
CA GLU A 498 19.83 -16.33 11.65
C GLU A 498 19.48 -16.45 10.15
N PRO A 499 19.08 -15.35 9.47
CA PRO A 499 18.80 -15.37 8.05
C PRO A 499 20.05 -15.75 7.26
N ALA A 500 19.87 -16.49 6.16
CA ALA A 500 20.93 -16.80 5.23
C ALA A 500 21.07 -15.64 4.24
N ILE A 501 22.10 -14.81 4.42
CA ILE A 501 22.37 -13.64 3.59
C ILE A 501 23.48 -13.96 2.58
N ALA A 502 23.21 -13.72 1.31
CA ALA A 502 24.17 -13.80 0.21
C ALA A 502 24.31 -12.42 -0.46
N ILE A 503 25.56 -11.99 -0.67
CA ILE A 503 25.87 -10.70 -1.31
C ILE A 503 26.75 -10.98 -2.52
N GLY A 504 26.31 -10.57 -3.71
CA GLY A 504 27.02 -10.70 -4.97
C GLY A 504 27.19 -9.36 -5.66
N HIS A 505 28.35 -9.09 -6.25
CA HIS A 505 28.55 -7.93 -7.15
C HIS A 505 28.07 -6.61 -6.58
N SER A 506 28.14 -6.44 -5.25
CA SER A 506 27.52 -5.33 -4.53
C SER A 506 28.57 -4.51 -3.77
N LEU A 507 28.23 -3.25 -3.52
CA LEU A 507 29.13 -2.25 -2.96
C LEU A 507 28.55 -1.72 -1.66
N LEU A 508 29.25 -1.93 -0.55
CA LEU A 508 28.89 -1.38 0.76
C LEU A 508 30.04 -0.46 1.22
N ALA A 509 29.77 0.84 1.35
CA ALA A 509 30.81 1.83 1.64
C ALA A 509 30.29 3.11 2.30
N GLY A 510 31.13 3.80 3.06
CA GLY A 510 30.84 5.12 3.61
C GLY A 510 29.78 5.14 4.72
N ASN A 511 29.22 3.98 5.09
CA ASN A 511 28.25 3.88 6.18
C ASN A 511 28.94 4.23 7.49
N ALA A 512 28.32 5.03 8.37
CA ALA A 512 28.98 5.51 9.59
C ALA A 512 29.28 4.37 10.58
N GLY A 513 28.38 3.39 10.66
CA GLY A 513 28.56 2.12 11.37
C GLY A 513 29.48 1.14 10.64
N GLN A 514 29.19 -0.16 10.70
CA GLN A 514 29.85 -1.16 9.85
C GLN A 514 29.20 -1.17 8.47
N ASP A 515 30.00 -1.41 7.42
CA ASP A 515 29.40 -1.69 6.10
C ASP A 515 28.61 -2.99 6.15
N LEU A 516 29.15 -4.03 6.79
CA LEU A 516 28.51 -5.30 7.04
C LEU A 516 28.58 -5.67 8.53
N ALA A 517 27.44 -5.63 9.21
CA ALA A 517 27.29 -5.88 10.65
C ALA A 517 26.71 -7.27 10.99
N THR A 518 26.44 -8.11 9.99
CA THR A 518 25.84 -9.44 10.14
C THR A 518 26.56 -10.50 9.30
N PRO A 519 26.67 -11.76 9.76
CA PRO A 519 27.27 -12.83 8.97
C PRO A 519 26.60 -12.99 7.60
N ALA A 520 27.40 -13.08 6.55
CA ALA A 520 26.93 -13.27 5.18
C ALA A 520 27.93 -14.07 4.35
N THR A 521 27.43 -14.69 3.29
CA THR A 521 28.28 -15.19 2.18
C THR A 521 28.47 -14.06 1.19
N VAL A 522 29.70 -13.65 0.93
CA VAL A 522 30.00 -12.49 0.09
C VAL A 522 30.88 -12.93 -1.07
N ARG A 523 30.54 -12.51 -2.29
CA ARG A 523 31.27 -12.83 -3.53
C ARG A 523 31.33 -11.63 -4.46
N TRP A 524 32.48 -11.43 -5.12
CA TRP A 524 32.73 -10.40 -6.13
C TRP A 524 32.21 -9.02 -5.70
N SER A 525 32.32 -8.70 -4.42
CA SER A 525 31.72 -7.51 -3.81
C SER A 525 32.78 -6.63 -3.16
N LEU A 526 32.46 -5.36 -2.93
CA LEU A 526 33.33 -4.40 -2.27
C LEU A 526 32.76 -4.02 -0.91
N LEU A 527 33.58 -4.19 0.14
CA LEU A 527 33.34 -3.71 1.49
C LEU A 527 34.43 -2.69 1.84
N GLN A 528 34.08 -1.40 1.99
CA GLN A 528 35.10 -0.39 2.29
C GLN A 528 35.72 -0.62 3.68
N LYS A 529 34.91 -1.00 4.67
CA LYS A 529 35.35 -1.36 6.02
C LYS A 529 35.54 -2.87 6.16
N TRP A 530 36.52 -3.25 6.97
CA TRP A 530 36.70 -4.65 7.37
C TRP A 530 35.49 -5.09 8.22
N PRO A 531 34.77 -6.16 7.82
CA PRO A 531 33.62 -6.63 8.57
C PRO A 531 34.05 -7.12 9.96
N SER A 532 33.31 -6.74 11.00
CA SER A 532 33.53 -7.21 12.38
C SER A 532 32.93 -8.60 12.64
N VAL A 533 32.34 -9.21 11.62
CA VAL A 533 31.58 -10.46 11.65
C VAL A 533 32.22 -11.50 10.74
N ALA A 534 31.87 -12.77 10.96
CA ALA A 534 32.32 -13.85 10.09
C ALA A 534 31.78 -13.64 8.67
N VAL A 535 32.70 -13.52 7.71
CA VAL A 535 32.41 -13.58 6.28
C VAL A 535 33.03 -14.87 5.77
N ALA A 536 32.22 -15.78 5.23
CA ALA A 536 32.74 -17.01 4.67
C ALA A 536 33.63 -16.70 3.45
N GLU A 537 34.85 -17.24 3.45
CA GLU A 537 35.82 -17.20 2.34
C GLU A 537 35.19 -17.80 1.05
N SER A 538 35.47 -17.39 -0.18
CA SER A 538 36.25 -16.27 -0.73
C SER A 538 36.07 -16.32 -2.27
N ASP A 539 35.38 -15.34 -2.84
CA ASP A 539 35.35 -15.13 -4.30
C ASP A 539 35.69 -13.66 -4.57
N ASN A 540 36.98 -13.35 -4.83
CA ASN A 540 37.45 -12.04 -5.32
C ASN A 540 36.80 -10.78 -4.72
N ASN A 541 36.54 -10.78 -3.40
CA ASN A 541 36.00 -9.61 -2.71
C ASN A 541 37.10 -8.55 -2.52
N LEU A 542 36.72 -7.29 -2.64
CA LEU A 542 37.57 -6.14 -2.33
C LEU A 542 37.23 -5.63 -0.93
N VAL A 543 38.16 -5.73 0.01
CA VAL A 543 37.95 -5.29 1.40
C VAL A 543 39.00 -4.27 1.80
N GLY A 544 38.57 -3.18 2.44
CA GLY A 544 39.48 -2.13 2.91
C GLY A 544 39.88 -1.10 1.85
N TYR A 545 39.20 -1.08 0.71
CA TYR A 545 39.45 -0.13 -0.38
C TYR A 545 38.35 0.91 -0.48
N ASP A 546 38.72 2.14 -0.78
CA ASP A 546 37.77 3.20 -1.11
C ASP A 546 37.24 2.99 -2.55
N PRO A 547 35.92 2.82 -2.74
CA PRO A 547 35.33 2.73 -4.07
C PRO A 547 35.31 4.04 -4.86
N GLU A 548 35.68 5.18 -4.26
CA GLU A 548 35.67 6.49 -4.90
C GLU A 548 34.27 6.85 -5.45
N LEU A 549 33.24 6.70 -4.60
CA LEU A 549 31.86 7.04 -4.95
C LEU A 549 31.72 8.54 -5.22
N GLN A 550 31.03 8.86 -6.31
CA GLN A 550 30.56 10.20 -6.59
C GLN A 550 29.33 10.55 -5.72
N PRO A 551 28.98 11.84 -5.59
CA PRO A 551 27.70 12.25 -4.98
C PRO A 551 26.51 11.54 -5.64
N LEU A 552 25.41 11.37 -4.89
CA LEU A 552 24.16 10.82 -5.40
C LEU A 552 23.69 11.63 -6.63
N GLN A 553 23.39 10.92 -7.73
CA GLN A 553 22.92 11.52 -8.98
C GLN A 553 21.49 11.05 -9.26
N ILE A 554 20.56 12.00 -9.38
CA ILE A 554 19.19 11.73 -9.82
C ILE A 554 19.20 11.62 -11.35
N ILE A 555 18.77 10.46 -11.85
CA ILE A 555 18.76 10.11 -13.28
C ILE A 555 17.36 10.27 -13.86
N SER A 556 16.34 9.87 -13.08
CA SER A 556 14.92 10.02 -13.39
C SER A 556 14.15 10.33 -12.09
N PRO A 557 12.83 10.61 -12.16
CA PRO A 557 12.02 10.79 -10.96
C PRO A 557 12.06 9.59 -9.97
N THR A 558 12.33 8.38 -10.47
CA THR A 558 12.35 7.13 -9.69
C THR A 558 13.74 6.54 -9.49
N ILE A 559 14.73 6.94 -10.29
CA ILE A 559 16.08 6.39 -10.25
C ILE A 559 17.09 7.45 -9.84
N ALA A 560 17.78 7.18 -8.73
CA ALA A 560 19.04 7.83 -8.39
C ALA A 560 20.10 6.77 -8.09
N VAL A 561 21.35 7.10 -8.43
CA VAL A 561 22.49 6.19 -8.30
C VAL A 561 23.67 6.86 -7.60
N ARG A 562 24.55 6.05 -7.03
CA ARG A 562 25.89 6.45 -6.56
C ARG A 562 26.94 5.95 -7.56
N PRO A 563 27.36 6.77 -8.54
CA PRO A 563 28.36 6.33 -9.51
C PRO A 563 29.71 6.09 -8.85
N ILE A 564 30.49 5.19 -9.43
CA ILE A 564 31.93 5.07 -9.15
C ILE A 564 32.72 5.95 -10.12
N LEU A 565 33.85 6.49 -9.67
CA LEU A 565 34.77 7.23 -10.55
C LEU A 565 35.44 6.31 -11.57
N PHE A 566 35.80 6.88 -12.73
CA PHE A 566 36.64 6.19 -13.71
C PHE A 566 38.03 5.92 -13.09
N GLY A 567 38.44 4.65 -13.07
CA GLY A 567 39.65 4.20 -12.38
C GLY A 567 39.40 3.67 -10.96
N SER A 568 38.17 3.70 -10.47
CA SER A 568 37.77 3.06 -9.21
C SER A 568 38.15 1.59 -9.20
N VAL A 569 38.49 1.08 -8.01
CA VAL A 569 38.73 -0.35 -7.79
C VAL A 569 37.50 -1.22 -8.04
N ALA A 570 36.29 -0.64 -8.05
CA ALA A 570 35.04 -1.35 -8.32
C ALA A 570 34.75 -1.50 -9.83
N TRP A 571 35.49 -0.79 -10.68
CA TRP A 571 35.32 -0.82 -12.13
C TRP A 571 35.96 -2.07 -12.73
N ASN A 572 35.21 -2.80 -13.57
CA ASN A 572 35.58 -4.08 -14.17
C ASN A 572 36.05 -5.13 -13.15
N ALA A 573 35.53 -5.06 -11.92
CA ALA A 573 36.02 -5.85 -10.79
C ALA A 573 35.14 -7.04 -10.41
N GLY A 574 33.97 -7.19 -11.03
CA GLY A 574 33.09 -8.32 -10.81
C GLY A 574 33.48 -9.56 -11.61
N ASN A 575 32.70 -10.64 -11.47
CA ASN A 575 33.00 -11.92 -12.11
C ASN A 575 32.90 -11.82 -13.65
N PRO A 576 33.99 -12.04 -14.41
CA PRO A 576 33.97 -12.00 -15.87
C PRO A 576 33.16 -13.14 -16.50
N ASP A 577 32.97 -14.25 -15.78
CA ASP A 577 32.22 -15.44 -16.24
C ASP A 577 30.78 -15.45 -15.71
N PHE A 578 30.29 -14.32 -15.17
CA PHE A 578 28.95 -14.23 -14.61
C PHE A 578 27.89 -14.49 -15.68
N THR A 579 27.10 -15.56 -15.49
CA THR A 579 26.14 -16.03 -16.49
C THR A 579 24.83 -16.49 -15.85
N PRO A 580 23.66 -16.01 -16.32
CA PRO A 580 23.48 -14.82 -17.16
C PRO A 580 23.65 -13.51 -16.35
N PRO A 581 24.25 -12.46 -16.92
CA PRO A 581 24.20 -11.14 -16.32
C PRO A 581 22.80 -10.52 -16.37
N PRO A 582 22.46 -9.58 -15.46
CA PRO A 582 21.32 -8.69 -15.68
C PRO A 582 21.47 -7.99 -17.03
N GLU A 583 20.36 -7.69 -17.70
CA GLU A 583 20.41 -6.97 -18.98
C GLU A 583 20.94 -5.54 -18.79
N THR A 584 20.58 -4.92 -17.67
CA THR A 584 20.86 -3.51 -17.39
C THR A 584 21.38 -3.26 -15.97
N ASP A 585 22.07 -2.15 -15.80
CA ASP A 585 22.33 -1.54 -14.49
C ASP A 585 21.09 -0.78 -13.98
N GLN A 586 21.18 -0.16 -12.82
CA GLN A 586 20.03 0.53 -12.22
C GLN A 586 19.41 1.61 -13.11
N ARG A 587 20.19 2.21 -14.02
CA ARG A 587 19.72 3.27 -14.92
C ARG A 587 19.00 2.74 -16.14
N GLY A 588 18.98 1.43 -16.34
CA GLY A 588 18.52 0.81 -17.58
C GLY A 588 19.58 0.81 -18.69
N LEU A 589 20.86 1.07 -18.38
CA LEU A 589 21.96 0.99 -19.36
C LEU A 589 22.58 -0.41 -19.35
N PRO A 590 23.24 -0.88 -20.43
CA PRO A 590 23.81 -2.23 -20.49
C PRO A 590 24.67 -2.55 -19.26
N ARG A 591 24.42 -3.72 -18.63
CA ARG A 591 25.09 -4.10 -17.36
C ARG A 591 26.55 -4.52 -17.53
N ILE A 592 26.94 -4.91 -18.74
CA ILE A 592 28.32 -5.28 -19.06
C ILE A 592 28.78 -4.49 -20.28
N VAL A 593 29.79 -3.65 -20.07
CA VAL A 593 30.56 -3.06 -21.17
C VAL A 593 31.80 -3.88 -21.49
N ASN A 594 32.54 -4.30 -20.45
CA ASN A 594 33.68 -5.20 -20.58
C ASN A 594 33.61 -6.32 -19.54
N ILE A 595 33.84 -5.99 -18.27
CA ILE A 595 33.59 -6.86 -17.13
C ILE A 595 32.59 -6.12 -16.24
N ILE A 596 31.64 -6.85 -15.66
CA ILE A 596 30.64 -6.27 -14.78
C ILE A 596 31.28 -5.49 -13.63
N ASP A 597 30.81 -4.27 -13.39
CA ASP A 597 31.23 -3.45 -12.25
C ASP A 597 30.59 -3.92 -10.94
N ILE A 598 31.24 -3.63 -9.82
CA ILE A 598 30.67 -3.89 -8.49
C ILE A 598 29.73 -2.74 -8.08
N GLY A 599 28.51 -3.07 -7.69
CA GLY A 599 27.48 -2.12 -7.27
C GLY A 599 26.32 -1.98 -8.27
N ALA A 600 25.49 -0.95 -8.10
CA ALA A 600 24.30 -0.69 -8.91
C ALA A 600 24.56 0.07 -10.22
N TYR A 601 25.81 0.50 -10.42
CA TYR A 601 26.21 1.35 -11.52
C TYR A 601 27.24 0.64 -12.40
N GLU A 602 27.06 0.69 -13.72
CA GLU A 602 28.05 0.25 -14.71
C GLU A 602 28.69 1.46 -15.40
N VAL A 603 30.01 1.63 -15.31
CA VAL A 603 30.74 2.66 -16.03
C VAL A 603 30.60 2.44 -17.53
N GLN A 604 29.80 3.29 -18.16
CA GLN A 604 29.71 3.33 -19.61
C GLN A 604 30.99 3.96 -20.15
N GLU A 605 31.61 3.34 -21.16
CA GLU A 605 32.70 3.99 -21.89
C GLU A 605 32.22 5.34 -22.40
N LYS A 606 33.05 6.38 -22.23
CA LYS A 606 32.76 7.69 -22.79
C LYS A 606 32.54 7.50 -24.28
N LEU A 607 31.35 7.86 -24.79
CA LEU A 607 31.10 7.88 -26.23
C LEU A 607 32.14 8.81 -26.86
N VAL A 608 33.25 8.26 -27.37
CA VAL A 608 34.18 9.00 -28.19
C VAL A 608 33.49 9.08 -29.54
N THR A 609 32.63 10.08 -29.73
CA THR A 609 32.30 10.48 -31.09
C THR A 609 33.64 10.75 -31.77
N PRO A 610 33.94 10.09 -32.90
CA PRO A 610 35.12 10.44 -33.67
C PRO A 610 35.04 11.95 -33.90
N ALA A 611 36.10 12.68 -33.56
CA ALA A 611 36.21 14.05 -34.04
C ALA A 611 36.05 13.98 -35.56
N PHE A 612 35.02 14.63 -36.10
CA PHE A 612 34.92 14.82 -37.54
C PHE A 612 36.17 15.59 -37.97
N THR A 613 37.17 14.85 -38.44
CA THR A 613 38.34 15.41 -39.12
C THR A 613 38.02 15.40 -40.60
N GLY A 614 37.27 16.40 -41.06
CA GLY A 614 36.95 16.60 -42.47
C GLY A 614 35.48 16.83 -42.72
#